data_AF-A0A3D9ZVW5-F1
#
_entry.id   AF-A0A3D9ZVW5-F1
#
_cell.length_a   1.000
_cell.length_b   1.000
_cell.length_c   1.000
_cell.angle_alpha   90.00
_cell.angle_beta   90.00
_cell.angle_gamma   90.00
#
_symmetry.space_group_name_H-M   'P 1'
#
loop_
_entity.id
_entity.type
_entity.pdbx_description
1 polymer ?
#
loop_
_entity_poly.entity_id
_entity_poly.type
_entity_poly.pdbx_seq_one_letter_code
_entity_poly.pdbx_strand_id
1 'polypeptide(L)'
;MAKAQNGANPDLKLEVITIPVADPERAKAFYAGLGWRLDADLVLGGSRAIQFTPPGSLCSIHFGIGSPPTPEGTPPGLFLIVTDIEKARADLIARGVEVGPIFHRTADGVADGPDPDRNSYNSLAAWSDPDGNGWLLQEIVNRLPGRIDSGITSYSSVADLANAMRRASEAHGEHEKRTGQADANWPDWYATYMASEQSGAEPPK
;
A
#
# COMPACT_ATOMS: atom_id res chain seq x y z
N MET A 1 3.79 35.16 -12.97
CA MET A 1 3.62 34.16 -11.89
C MET A 1 2.47 33.25 -12.28
N ALA A 2 2.76 32.03 -12.72
CA ALA A 2 1.72 31.06 -13.07
C ALA A 2 1.12 30.50 -11.78
N LYS A 3 -0.21 30.53 -11.67
CA LYS A 3 -0.94 29.84 -10.60
C LYS A 3 -0.64 28.34 -10.71
N ALA A 4 -0.10 27.75 -9.64
CA ALA A 4 -0.08 26.30 -9.48
C ALA A 4 -1.52 25.79 -9.64
N GLN A 5 -1.76 24.96 -10.65
CA GLN A 5 -2.99 24.20 -10.73
C GLN A 5 -3.01 23.23 -9.55
N ASN A 6 -3.99 23.39 -8.68
CA ASN A 6 -4.22 22.52 -7.53
C ASN A 6 -4.88 21.21 -8.03
N GLY A 7 -4.20 20.46 -8.88
CA GLY A 7 -4.51 19.04 -9.08
C GLY A 7 -4.05 18.33 -7.81
N ALA A 8 -4.96 17.66 -7.09
CA ALA A 8 -4.60 16.98 -5.85
C ALA A 8 -3.38 16.08 -6.10
N ASN A 9 -2.28 16.39 -5.41
CA ASN A 9 -1.05 15.60 -5.45
C ASN A 9 -1.42 14.13 -5.23
N PRO A 10 -0.80 13.19 -5.97
CA PRO A 10 -1.00 11.77 -5.71
C PRO A 10 -0.55 11.45 -4.28
N ASP A 11 -1.33 10.64 -3.56
CA ASP A 11 -0.94 10.16 -2.24
C ASP A 11 0.21 9.17 -2.40
N LEU A 12 1.37 9.52 -1.83
CA LEU A 12 2.58 8.69 -1.79
C LEU A 12 2.77 8.21 -0.36
N LYS A 13 2.45 6.94 -0.07
CA LYS A 13 2.51 6.40 1.29
C LYS A 13 3.78 5.58 1.49
N LEU A 14 4.67 6.02 2.39
CA LEU A 14 5.82 5.20 2.80
C LEU A 14 5.32 4.08 3.70
N GLU A 15 5.11 2.89 3.13
CA GLU A 15 4.50 1.77 3.88
C GLU A 15 5.45 0.63 4.15
N VAL A 16 6.53 0.46 3.37
CA VAL A 16 7.46 -0.66 3.58
C VAL A 16 8.90 -0.22 3.39
N ILE A 17 9.74 -0.58 4.35
CA ILE A 17 11.20 -0.41 4.30
C ILE A 17 11.85 -1.80 4.21
N THR A 18 12.66 -2.02 3.17
CA THR A 18 13.44 -3.26 3.06
C THR A 18 14.69 -3.17 3.93
N ILE A 19 14.84 -4.10 4.87
CA ILE A 19 16.01 -4.19 5.75
C ILE A 19 16.86 -5.39 5.31
N PRO A 20 18.16 -5.20 5.00
CA PRO A 20 19.04 -6.32 4.72
C PRO A 20 19.27 -7.15 5.99
N VAL A 21 19.10 -8.46 5.87
CA VAL A 21 19.37 -9.40 6.97
C VAL A 21 20.24 -10.55 6.49
N ALA A 22 21.19 -10.97 7.32
CA ALA A 22 22.07 -12.10 7.00
C ALA A 22 21.38 -13.46 7.16
N ASP A 23 20.41 -13.54 8.07
CA ASP A 23 19.65 -14.75 8.39
C ASP A 23 18.18 -14.36 8.63
N PRO A 24 17.28 -14.65 7.65
CA PRO A 24 15.87 -14.29 7.76
C PRO A 24 15.12 -15.01 8.88
N GLU A 25 15.52 -16.23 9.26
CA GLU A 25 14.87 -16.95 10.37
C GLU A 25 15.23 -16.33 11.70
N ARG A 26 16.52 -15.99 11.89
CA ARG A 26 16.97 -15.27 13.08
C ARG A 26 16.30 -13.89 13.18
N ALA A 27 16.19 -13.17 12.07
CA ALA A 27 15.50 -11.88 12.03
C ALA A 27 14.00 -12.02 12.36
N LYS A 28 13.32 -13.00 11.75
CA LYS A 28 11.91 -13.28 12.01
C LYS A 28 11.64 -13.56 13.49
N ALA A 29 12.44 -14.43 14.11
CA ALA A 29 12.32 -14.73 15.53
C ALA A 29 12.54 -13.50 16.41
N PHE A 30 13.51 -12.66 16.06
CA PHE A 30 13.79 -11.40 16.78
C PHE A 30 12.60 -10.44 16.72
N TYR A 31 12.09 -10.10 15.54
CA TYR A 31 10.98 -9.16 15.40
C TYR A 31 9.66 -9.70 15.97
N ALA A 32 9.40 -11.00 15.84
CA ALA A 32 8.28 -11.65 16.52
C ALA A 32 8.40 -11.52 18.05
N GLY A 33 9.61 -11.70 18.60
CA GLY A 33 9.90 -11.54 20.03
C GLY A 33 9.70 -10.11 20.56
N LEU A 34 9.76 -9.09 19.68
CA LEU A 34 9.40 -7.70 20.02
C LEU A 34 7.89 -7.46 20.07
N GLY A 35 7.06 -8.46 19.75
CA GLY A 35 5.61 -8.32 19.67
C GLY A 35 5.14 -7.57 18.43
N TRP A 36 5.97 -7.49 17.38
CA TRP A 36 5.56 -6.90 16.11
C TRP A 36 4.63 -7.86 15.37
N ARG A 37 3.63 -7.32 14.67
CA ARG A 37 2.69 -8.15 13.93
C ARG A 37 3.38 -8.71 12.68
N LEU A 38 3.32 -10.03 12.50
CA LEU A 38 3.73 -10.67 11.24
C LEU A 38 2.62 -10.49 10.21
N ASP A 39 2.83 -9.61 9.25
CA ASP A 39 1.83 -9.31 8.20
C ASP A 39 1.93 -10.28 7.02
N ALA A 40 3.13 -10.79 6.75
CA ALA A 40 3.33 -11.80 5.72
C ALA A 40 4.59 -12.61 5.91
N ASP A 41 4.50 -13.84 5.42
CA ASP A 41 5.61 -14.74 5.16
C ASP A 41 5.28 -15.50 3.86
N LEU A 42 5.65 -14.93 2.73
CA LEU A 42 5.23 -15.38 1.40
C LEU A 42 6.43 -15.81 0.56
N VAL A 43 6.30 -16.94 -0.13
CA VAL A 43 7.28 -17.38 -1.14
C VAL A 43 6.74 -16.99 -2.52
N LEU A 44 7.53 -16.21 -3.27
CA LEU A 44 7.19 -15.66 -4.58
C LEU A 44 8.34 -15.95 -5.55
N GLY A 45 8.14 -16.87 -6.50
CA GLY A 45 9.10 -17.10 -7.59
C GLY A 45 10.53 -17.42 -7.15
N GLY A 46 10.69 -18.19 -6.07
CA GLY A 46 12.01 -18.52 -5.50
C GLY A 46 12.59 -17.44 -4.56
N SER A 47 11.95 -16.29 -4.44
CA SER A 47 12.20 -15.32 -3.37
C SER A 47 11.23 -15.53 -2.21
N ARG A 48 11.59 -15.09 -1.01
CA ARG A 48 10.71 -15.11 0.17
C ARG A 48 10.65 -13.72 0.79
N ALA A 49 9.44 -13.27 1.08
CA ALA A 49 9.14 -11.96 1.63
C ALA A 49 8.53 -12.11 3.02
N ILE A 50 9.26 -11.65 4.06
CA ILE A 50 8.78 -11.60 5.44
C ILE A 50 8.55 -10.14 5.81
N GLN A 51 7.35 -9.82 6.29
CA GLN A 51 6.96 -8.47 6.66
C GLN A 51 6.46 -8.40 8.09
N PHE A 52 6.95 -7.41 8.84
CA PHE A 52 6.49 -7.09 10.18
C PHE A 52 6.10 -5.63 10.31
N THR A 53 5.04 -5.37 11.09
CA THR A 53 4.63 -4.01 11.47
C THR A 53 4.82 -3.79 12.97
N PRO A 54 5.60 -2.78 13.38
CA PRO A 54 5.69 -2.35 14.76
C PRO A 54 4.32 -1.89 15.30
N PRO A 55 4.01 -2.12 16.60
CA PRO A 55 2.78 -1.61 17.20
C PRO A 55 2.64 -0.10 17.01
N GLY A 56 1.46 0.37 16.58
CA GLY A 56 1.18 1.79 16.35
C GLY A 56 1.72 2.37 15.04
N SER A 57 2.49 1.61 14.26
CA SER A 57 3.08 2.07 13.01
C SER A 57 2.14 1.84 11.82
N LEU A 58 2.14 2.79 10.88
CA LEU A 58 1.56 2.63 9.54
C LEU A 58 2.58 2.11 8.51
N CYS A 59 3.85 2.03 8.91
CA CYS A 59 4.96 1.56 8.09
C CYS A 59 5.49 0.22 8.64
N SER A 60 5.73 -0.71 7.73
CA SER A 60 6.27 -2.04 7.99
C SER A 60 7.74 -2.14 7.59
N ILE A 61 8.39 -3.18 8.08
CA ILE A 61 9.69 -3.63 7.57
C ILE A 61 9.53 -4.89 6.73
N HIS A 62 10.37 -5.06 5.73
CA HIS A 62 10.43 -6.25 4.88
C HIS A 62 11.86 -6.78 4.82
N PHE A 63 12.04 -8.09 4.95
CA PHE A 63 13.31 -8.78 4.75
C PHE A 63 13.06 -10.20 4.23
N GLY A 64 14.09 -10.85 3.70
CA GLY A 64 13.87 -12.12 2.99
C GLY A 64 15.09 -12.71 2.30
N ILE A 65 14.88 -13.83 1.61
CA ILE A 65 15.88 -14.47 0.73
C ILE A 65 15.48 -14.19 -0.71
N GLY A 66 16.45 -13.72 -1.50
CA GLY A 66 16.20 -13.30 -2.87
C GLY A 66 15.46 -11.95 -2.93
N SER A 67 15.54 -11.32 -4.10
CA SER A 67 14.69 -10.16 -4.40
C SER A 67 13.56 -10.63 -5.31
N PRO A 68 12.32 -10.16 -5.11
CA PRO A 68 11.29 -10.39 -6.11
C PRO A 68 11.75 -9.82 -7.47
N PRO A 69 11.27 -10.37 -8.59
CA PRO A 69 11.71 -9.94 -9.92
C PRO A 69 11.52 -8.43 -10.11
N THR A 70 12.58 -7.77 -10.57
CA THR A 70 12.63 -6.36 -10.95
C THR A 70 13.56 -6.20 -12.15
N PRO A 71 13.39 -5.15 -12.99
CA PRO A 71 14.36 -4.80 -14.01
C PRO A 71 15.79 -4.70 -13.45
N GLU A 72 16.78 -5.06 -14.26
CA GLU A 72 18.19 -4.91 -13.88
C GLU A 72 18.52 -3.45 -13.48
N GLY A 73 19.33 -3.29 -12.45
CA GLY A 73 19.68 -1.96 -11.92
C GLY A 73 18.59 -1.30 -11.06
N THR A 74 17.46 -1.97 -10.80
CA THR A 74 16.44 -1.47 -9.87
C THR A 74 17.03 -1.38 -8.46
N PRO A 75 17.07 -0.18 -7.86
CA PRO A 75 17.67 0.00 -6.56
C PRO A 75 16.73 -0.54 -5.45
N PRO A 76 17.26 -1.19 -4.41
CA PRO A 76 16.48 -1.67 -3.29
C PRO A 76 16.12 -0.51 -2.34
N GLY A 77 15.08 -0.69 -1.52
CA GLY A 77 15.06 0.01 -0.23
C GLY A 77 13.71 0.45 0.29
N LEU A 78 12.91 1.17 -0.50
CA LEU A 78 11.81 1.96 0.06
C LEU A 78 10.56 1.90 -0.82
N PHE A 79 9.42 1.49 -0.26
CA PHE A 79 8.18 1.36 -1.00
C PHE A 79 7.25 2.56 -0.74
N LEU A 80 6.89 3.23 -1.82
CA LEU A 80 5.83 4.23 -1.86
C LEU A 80 4.58 3.61 -2.48
N ILE A 81 3.57 3.38 -1.65
CA ILE A 81 2.29 2.82 -2.08
C ILE A 81 1.42 3.92 -2.65
N VAL A 82 0.84 3.63 -3.82
CA VAL A 82 -0.02 4.52 -4.59
C VAL A 82 -1.28 3.78 -5.05
N THR A 83 -2.34 4.53 -5.27
CA THR A 83 -3.61 3.99 -5.81
C THR A 83 -3.70 4.09 -7.34
N ASP A 84 -2.89 4.96 -7.94
CA ASP A 84 -2.76 5.15 -9.38
C ASP A 84 -1.28 5.44 -9.71
N ILE A 85 -0.58 4.42 -10.22
CA ILE A 85 0.85 4.49 -10.50
C ILE A 85 1.19 5.37 -11.69
N GLU A 86 0.29 5.47 -12.67
CA GLU A 86 0.50 6.31 -13.86
C GLU A 86 0.45 7.78 -13.47
N LYS A 87 -0.56 8.16 -12.68
CA LYS A 87 -0.67 9.51 -12.13
C LYS A 87 0.49 9.84 -11.20
N ALA A 88 0.86 8.92 -10.31
CA ALA A 88 1.99 9.11 -9.37
C ALA A 88 3.31 9.33 -10.11
N ARG A 89 3.60 8.48 -11.11
CA ARG A 89 4.79 8.60 -11.94
C ARG A 89 4.81 9.91 -12.74
N ALA A 90 3.70 10.28 -13.35
CA ALA A 90 3.60 11.52 -14.12
C ALA A 90 3.84 12.77 -13.25
N ASP A 91 3.31 12.79 -12.03
CA ASP A 91 3.53 13.89 -11.07
C ASP A 91 5.00 14.00 -10.65
N LEU A 92 5.67 12.88 -10.34
CA LEU A 92 7.10 12.87 -9.99
C LEU A 92 7.98 13.34 -11.15
N ILE A 93 7.71 12.88 -12.38
CA ILE A 93 8.41 13.33 -13.58
C ILE A 93 8.21 14.82 -13.83
N ALA A 94 6.99 15.34 -13.63
CA ALA A 94 6.70 16.76 -13.76
C ALA A 94 7.48 17.64 -12.75
N ARG A 95 7.92 17.04 -11.63
CA ARG A 95 8.79 17.67 -10.62
C ARG A 95 10.29 17.50 -10.89
N GLY A 96 10.66 16.85 -12.00
CA GLY A 96 12.06 16.66 -12.41
C GLY A 96 12.72 15.39 -11.87
N VAL A 97 11.95 14.46 -11.29
CA VAL A 97 12.48 13.15 -10.85
C VAL A 97 12.59 12.23 -12.06
N GLU A 98 13.75 11.57 -12.21
CA GLU A 98 13.93 10.53 -13.23
C GLU A 98 13.30 9.22 -12.74
N VAL A 99 12.04 8.99 -13.15
CA VAL A 99 11.31 7.76 -12.82
C VAL A 99 11.33 6.80 -14.01
N GLY A 100 11.82 5.58 -13.77
CA GLY A 100 11.86 4.50 -14.76
C GLY A 100 10.48 4.12 -15.30
N PRO A 101 10.41 3.33 -16.37
CA PRO A 101 9.13 2.88 -16.92
C PRO A 101 8.33 2.07 -15.89
N ILE A 102 7.01 2.06 -16.06
CA ILE A 102 6.15 1.15 -15.29
C ILE A 102 6.37 -0.26 -15.82
N PHE A 103 6.45 -1.22 -14.92
CA PHE A 103 6.50 -2.64 -15.20
C PHE A 103 5.57 -3.40 -14.25
N HIS A 104 5.20 -4.62 -14.59
CA HIS A 104 4.47 -5.50 -13.69
C HIS A 104 5.13 -6.87 -13.57
N ARG A 105 4.88 -7.54 -12.45
CA ARG A 105 5.42 -8.88 -12.20
C ARG A 105 4.53 -9.94 -12.84
N THR A 106 5.18 -10.92 -13.47
CA THR A 106 4.53 -12.10 -14.07
C THR A 106 5.09 -13.37 -13.42
N ALA A 107 4.50 -14.53 -13.74
CA ALA A 107 5.03 -15.81 -13.28
C ALA A 107 6.48 -16.06 -13.75
N ASP A 108 6.85 -15.49 -14.90
CA ASP A 108 8.13 -15.72 -15.58
C ASP A 108 9.12 -14.56 -15.42
N GLY A 109 8.78 -13.52 -14.64
CA GLY A 109 9.66 -12.37 -14.39
C GLY A 109 8.92 -11.04 -14.35
N VAL A 110 9.27 -10.13 -15.26
CA VAL A 110 8.66 -8.80 -15.39
C VAL A 110 8.25 -8.54 -16.83
N ALA A 111 7.20 -7.75 -17.01
CA ALA A 111 6.75 -7.28 -18.32
C ALA A 111 6.52 -5.77 -18.28
N ASP A 112 6.59 -5.15 -19.46
CA ASP A 112 6.46 -3.70 -19.62
C ASP A 112 5.02 -3.23 -19.40
N GLY A 113 4.88 -2.04 -18.81
CA GLY A 113 3.61 -1.39 -18.54
C GLY A 113 2.95 -1.83 -17.23
N PRO A 114 1.83 -1.18 -16.84
CA PRO A 114 1.03 -1.60 -15.69
C PRO A 114 0.45 -3.00 -15.92
N ASP A 115 0.10 -3.68 -14.83
CA ASP A 115 -0.63 -4.96 -14.91
C ASP A 115 -1.95 -4.73 -15.69
N PRO A 116 -2.18 -5.43 -16.82
CA PRO A 116 -3.39 -5.27 -17.62
C PRO A 116 -4.69 -5.50 -16.83
N ASP A 117 -4.65 -6.42 -15.87
CA ASP A 117 -5.80 -6.77 -15.02
C ASP A 117 -5.85 -5.91 -13.75
N ARG A 118 -4.88 -5.01 -13.56
CA ARG A 118 -4.77 -4.11 -12.40
C ARG A 118 -4.78 -4.89 -11.08
N ASN A 119 -4.16 -6.08 -11.08
CA ASN A 119 -4.01 -6.85 -9.85
C ASN A 119 -3.23 -6.01 -8.84
N SER A 120 -3.75 -5.98 -7.62
CA SER A 120 -3.11 -5.23 -6.54
C SER A 120 -1.69 -5.77 -6.30
N TYR A 121 -0.78 -4.90 -5.86
CA TYR A 121 0.64 -5.17 -5.58
C TYR A 121 1.52 -5.44 -6.80
N ASN A 122 0.98 -5.42 -8.02
CA ASN A 122 1.65 -6.02 -9.17
C ASN A 122 2.27 -5.02 -10.15
N SER A 123 1.76 -3.79 -10.24
CA SER A 123 2.35 -2.69 -11.02
C SER A 123 3.38 -1.92 -10.19
N LEU A 124 4.58 -1.68 -10.74
CA LEU A 124 5.69 -1.01 -10.07
C LEU A 124 6.44 -0.03 -10.99
N ALA A 125 7.14 0.93 -10.39
CA ALA A 125 8.09 1.81 -11.07
C ALA A 125 9.19 2.24 -10.10
N ALA A 126 10.43 2.33 -10.55
CA ALA A 126 11.58 2.60 -9.69
C ALA A 126 12.23 3.96 -10.00
N TRP A 127 12.86 4.56 -8.99
CA TRP A 127 13.70 5.75 -9.12
C TRP A 127 14.77 5.78 -8.02
N SER A 128 15.80 6.60 -8.22
CA SER A 128 16.83 6.87 -7.22
C SER A 128 16.81 8.35 -6.84
N ASP A 129 17.05 8.63 -5.57
CA ASP A 129 17.36 10.00 -5.16
C ASP A 129 18.82 10.38 -5.51
N PRO A 130 19.23 11.66 -5.33
CA PRO A 130 20.58 12.11 -5.66
C PRO A 130 21.71 11.40 -4.91
N ASP A 131 21.42 10.78 -3.77
CA ASP A 131 22.39 10.03 -2.96
C ASP A 131 22.41 8.53 -3.31
N GLY A 132 21.57 8.10 -4.26
CA GLY A 132 21.48 6.72 -4.73
C GLY A 132 20.57 5.84 -3.88
N ASN A 133 19.74 6.41 -3.01
CA ASN A 133 18.74 5.61 -2.29
C ASN A 133 17.63 5.17 -3.26
N GLY A 134 17.28 3.88 -3.22
CA GLY A 134 16.30 3.28 -4.10
C GLY A 134 14.86 3.41 -3.59
N TRP A 135 14.00 3.89 -4.47
CA TRP A 135 12.56 4.03 -4.23
C TRP A 135 11.77 3.23 -5.26
N LEU A 136 10.73 2.56 -4.79
CA LEU A 136 9.82 1.77 -5.60
C LEU A 136 8.39 2.23 -5.37
N LEU A 137 7.76 2.76 -6.42
CA LEU A 137 6.32 2.89 -6.47
C LEU A 137 5.72 1.49 -6.59
N GLN A 138 4.69 1.21 -5.80
CA GLN A 138 3.88 0.00 -5.94
C GLN A 138 2.41 0.36 -5.88
N GLU A 139 1.66 -0.12 -6.86
CA GLU A 139 0.23 0.11 -6.93
C GLU A 139 -0.54 -0.89 -6.06
N ILE A 140 -1.39 -0.37 -5.18
CA ILE A 140 -2.30 -1.18 -4.38
C ILE A 140 -3.72 -0.64 -4.59
N VAL A 141 -4.52 -1.40 -5.33
CA VAL A 141 -5.94 -1.09 -5.59
C VAL A 141 -6.82 -1.74 -4.51
N ASN A 142 -6.49 -2.96 -4.10
CA ASN A 142 -7.19 -3.71 -3.05
C ASN A 142 -6.19 -4.29 -2.05
N ARG A 143 -6.39 -4.09 -0.75
CA ARG A 143 -5.46 -4.63 0.27
C ARG A 143 -5.75 -6.10 0.57
N LEU A 144 -4.70 -6.89 0.73
CA LEU A 144 -4.82 -8.26 1.22
C LEU A 144 -5.24 -8.26 2.71
N PRO A 145 -6.09 -9.20 3.14
CA PRO A 145 -6.49 -9.33 4.54
C PRO A 145 -5.30 -9.48 5.49
N GLY A 146 -5.39 -8.88 6.69
CA GLY A 146 -4.37 -9.03 7.75
C GLY A 146 -3.16 -8.10 7.66
N ARG A 147 -3.13 -7.19 6.68
CA ARG A 147 -2.02 -6.23 6.47
C ARG A 147 -2.11 -4.93 7.27
N ILE A 148 -3.17 -4.74 8.05
CA ILE A 148 -3.45 -3.50 8.79
C ILE A 148 -3.89 -3.85 10.21
N ASP A 149 -3.53 -2.97 11.16
CA ASP A 149 -4.02 -3.09 12.53
C ASP A 149 -5.50 -2.74 12.56
N SER A 150 -6.35 -3.73 12.76
CA SER A 150 -7.78 -3.51 12.96
C SER A 150 -8.08 -2.65 14.20
N GLY A 151 -7.10 -2.44 15.08
CA GLY A 151 -7.20 -1.53 16.23
C GLY A 151 -6.89 -0.06 15.94
N ILE A 152 -6.38 0.31 14.75
CA ILE A 152 -6.01 1.69 14.42
C ILE A 152 -6.63 2.09 13.08
N THR A 153 -7.67 2.93 13.13
CA THR A 153 -8.23 3.59 11.95
C THR A 153 -7.52 4.93 11.74
N SER A 154 -6.78 5.08 10.64
CA SER A 154 -6.02 6.31 10.37
C SER A 154 -6.08 6.72 8.90
N TYR A 155 -6.06 8.03 8.63
CA TYR A 155 -6.10 8.56 7.26
C TYR A 155 -4.92 9.51 7.05
N SER A 156 -4.25 9.37 5.91
CA SER A 156 -3.07 10.17 5.54
C SER A 156 -3.36 11.64 5.30
N SER A 157 -4.63 11.99 5.03
CA SER A 157 -5.07 13.36 4.83
C SER A 157 -6.55 13.55 5.19
N VAL A 158 -6.97 14.80 5.33
CA VAL A 158 -8.40 15.15 5.42
C VAL A 158 -9.16 14.76 4.15
N ALA A 159 -8.50 14.83 2.99
CA ALA A 159 -9.11 14.43 1.72
C ALA A 159 -9.38 12.92 1.69
N ASP A 160 -8.45 12.10 2.19
CA ASP A 160 -8.62 10.65 2.32
C ASP A 160 -9.75 10.29 3.27
N LEU A 161 -9.77 10.93 4.44
CA LEU A 161 -10.85 10.74 5.41
C LEU A 161 -12.21 11.13 4.78
N ALA A 162 -12.29 12.28 4.11
CA ALA A 162 -13.52 12.71 3.46
C ALA A 162 -13.96 11.76 2.34
N ASN A 163 -13.03 11.20 1.56
CA ASN A 163 -13.34 10.20 0.54
C ASN A 163 -13.88 8.90 1.18
N ALA A 164 -13.28 8.46 2.29
CA ALA A 164 -13.76 7.28 3.02
C ALA A 164 -15.16 7.50 3.62
N MET A 165 -15.42 8.68 4.20
CA MET A 165 -16.76 9.03 4.70
C MET A 165 -17.80 9.06 3.59
N ARG A 166 -17.45 9.48 2.36
CA ARG A 166 -18.39 9.44 1.22
C ARG A 166 -18.72 8.00 0.82
N ARG A 167 -17.74 7.10 0.75
CA ARG A 167 -17.99 5.67 0.47
C ARG A 167 -18.80 5.00 1.57
N ALA A 168 -18.50 5.30 2.84
CA ALA A 168 -19.29 4.84 3.98
C ALA A 168 -20.74 5.34 3.88
N SER A 169 -20.96 6.58 3.44
CA SER A 169 -22.30 7.14 3.24
C SER A 169 -23.09 6.45 2.14
N GLU A 170 -22.46 6.16 1.00
CA GLU A 170 -23.09 5.40 -0.09
C GLU A 170 -23.48 3.99 0.38
N ALA A 171 -22.58 3.29 1.08
CA ALA A 171 -22.82 1.94 1.57
C ALA A 171 -23.88 1.90 2.70
N HIS A 172 -23.89 2.90 3.58
CA HIS A 172 -24.89 3.05 4.64
C HIS A 172 -26.29 3.32 4.06
N GLY A 173 -26.38 4.10 2.99
CA GLY A 173 -27.64 4.31 2.27
C GLY A 173 -28.23 3.01 1.72
N GLU A 174 -27.39 2.06 1.28
CA GLU A 174 -27.85 0.72 0.88
C GLU A 174 -28.24 -0.16 2.08
N HIS A 175 -27.56 0.00 3.22
CA HIS A 175 -27.94 -0.63 4.49
C HIS A 175 -29.34 -0.19 4.95
N GLU A 176 -29.60 1.12 5.02
CA GLU A 176 -30.90 1.67 5.42
C GLU A 176 -32.04 1.26 4.46
N LYS A 177 -31.76 1.18 3.16
CA LYS A 177 -32.73 0.63 2.18
C LYS A 177 -33.08 -0.83 2.48
N ARG A 178 -32.11 -1.63 2.92
CA ARG A 178 -32.31 -3.05 3.24
C ARG A 178 -33.08 -3.25 4.53
N THR A 179 -32.82 -2.44 5.54
CA THR A 179 -33.48 -2.52 6.85
C THR A 179 -34.81 -1.76 6.89
N GLY A 180 -35.02 -0.85 5.94
CA GLY A 180 -36.24 -0.05 5.80
C GLY A 180 -36.40 1.04 6.85
N GLN A 181 -35.35 1.35 7.62
CA GLN A 181 -35.36 2.34 8.68
C GLN A 181 -34.06 3.14 8.69
N ALA A 182 -34.17 4.41 9.09
CA ALA A 182 -33.00 5.23 9.34
C ALA A 182 -32.23 4.69 10.54
N ASP A 183 -30.92 4.54 10.40
CA ASP A 183 -30.04 4.04 11.43
C ASP A 183 -29.59 5.19 12.33
N ALA A 184 -30.19 5.26 13.52
CA ALA A 184 -29.85 6.25 14.54
C ALA A 184 -28.40 6.11 15.05
N ASN A 185 -27.76 4.94 14.82
CA ASN A 185 -26.39 4.68 15.21
C ASN A 185 -25.41 4.69 14.02
N TRP A 186 -25.74 5.48 12.98
CA TRP A 186 -24.88 5.66 11.82
C TRP A 186 -23.41 5.96 12.14
N PRO A 187 -23.01 6.68 13.22
CA PRO A 187 -21.59 6.93 13.47
C PRO A 187 -20.80 5.64 13.71
N ASP A 188 -21.38 4.70 14.46
CA ASP A 188 -20.74 3.40 14.75
C ASP A 188 -20.70 2.52 13.50
N TRP A 189 -21.74 2.57 12.67
CA TRP A 189 -21.77 1.85 11.40
C TRP A 189 -20.69 2.39 10.45
N TYR A 190 -20.55 3.70 10.33
CA TYR A 190 -19.50 4.33 9.52
C TYR A 190 -18.12 3.98 10.04
N ALA A 191 -17.88 4.08 11.35
CA ALA A 191 -16.60 3.71 11.95
C ALA A 191 -16.23 2.26 11.65
N THR A 192 -17.20 1.35 11.79
CA THR A 192 -17.01 -0.08 11.49
C THR A 192 -16.73 -0.31 9.99
N TYR A 193 -17.51 0.33 9.10
CA TYR A 193 -17.30 0.24 7.66
C TYR A 193 -15.92 0.76 7.25
N MET A 194 -15.56 1.94 7.75
CA MET A 194 -14.28 2.61 7.46
C MET A 194 -13.09 1.80 7.96
N ALA A 195 -13.19 1.19 9.14
CA ALA A 195 -12.17 0.28 9.67
C ALA A 195 -12.10 -1.04 8.89
N SER A 196 -13.24 -1.63 8.50
CA SER A 196 -13.30 -2.85 7.68
C SER A 196 -12.71 -2.62 6.29
N GLU A 197 -13.09 -1.53 5.62
CA GLU A 197 -12.55 -1.12 4.32
C GLU A 197 -11.03 -0.93 4.41
N GLN A 198 -10.56 -0.24 5.44
CA GLN A 198 -9.13 -0.03 5.63
C GLN A 198 -8.40 -1.36 5.86
N SER A 199 -8.92 -2.23 6.73
CA SER A 199 -8.26 -3.50 7.09
C SER A 199 -8.44 -4.64 6.09
N GLY A 200 -9.33 -4.49 5.10
CA GLY A 200 -9.76 -5.55 4.19
C GLY A 200 -10.67 -6.60 4.85
N ALA A 201 -11.26 -6.29 6.01
CA ALA A 201 -12.26 -7.13 6.66
C ALA A 201 -13.62 -6.99 5.97
N GLU A 202 -14.53 -7.95 6.22
CA GLU A 202 -15.89 -7.88 5.69
C GLU A 202 -16.60 -6.62 6.23
N PRO A 203 -17.18 -5.77 5.35
CA PRO A 203 -17.94 -4.59 5.79
C PRO A 203 -19.20 -4.98 6.56
N PRO A 204 -19.71 -4.11 7.45
CA PRO A 204 -21.00 -4.31 8.08
C PRO A 204 -22.11 -4.38 7.01
N LYS A 205 -23.05 -5.31 7.21
CA LYS A 205 -24.22 -5.47 6.36
C LYS A 205 -25.27 -4.44 6.69
#